data_AF-A0A553PBH5-F1
#
_entry.id   AF-A0A553PBH5-F1
#
_cell.length_a   1.000
_cell.length_b   1.000
_cell.length_c   1.000
_cell.angle_alpha   90.00
_cell.angle_beta   90.00
_cell.angle_gamma   90.00
#
_symmetry.space_group_name_H-M   'P 1'
#
loop_
_entity.id
_entity.type
_entity.pdbx_description
1 polymer ?
#
loop_
_entity_poly.entity_id
_entity_poly.type
_entity_poly.pdbx_seq_one_letter_code
_entity_poly.pdbx_strand_id
1 'polypeptide(L)'
;MPELPSAVSFVSLHLGNVMNLPKISKATIHAYALYRQVNDREAAGDNAAMIRGSKMVENNVLALSFAMERQLFFLTGIVAAEMKQTTYNVMIVLSETGHMRNSCCECPAGQGPNSTCKHVVAAILVVPTYIETGQLKIKESCTESLQTFHKPLNASRGNLVRLQNATATKRAEDL
;
A
#
# COMPACT_ATOMS: atom_id res chain seq x y z
N MET A 1 -7.79 -3.75 16.74
CA MET A 1 -7.29 -3.16 15.48
C MET A 1 -7.13 -1.66 15.72
N PRO A 2 -6.05 -1.01 15.28
CA PRO A 2 -6.02 0.44 15.24
C PRO A 2 -7.17 0.92 14.34
N GLU A 3 -8.04 1.77 14.86
CA GLU A 3 -9.17 2.31 14.13
C GLU A 3 -8.67 3.27 13.05
N LEU A 4 -9.01 3.00 11.80
CA LEU A 4 -8.71 3.87 10.68
C LEU A 4 -9.64 5.10 10.74
N PRO A 5 -9.11 6.33 10.72
CA PRO A 5 -9.94 7.54 10.79
C PRO A 5 -10.76 7.72 9.51
N SER A 6 -12.02 8.10 9.68
CA SER A 6 -13.08 8.07 8.64
C SER A 6 -12.95 9.08 7.50
N ALA A 7 -11.86 9.85 7.41
CA ALA A 7 -11.70 10.93 6.43
C ALA A 7 -10.30 11.00 5.77
N VAL A 8 -9.40 10.05 6.03
CA VAL A 8 -8.04 10.12 5.49
C VAL A 8 -7.94 9.31 4.20
N SER A 9 -7.67 9.99 3.09
CA SER A 9 -7.43 9.34 1.81
C SER A 9 -6.02 8.73 1.78
N PHE A 10 -5.94 7.42 1.59
CA PHE A 10 -4.67 6.76 1.31
C PHE A 10 -4.18 7.09 -0.09
N VAL A 11 -2.91 7.43 -0.20
CA VAL A 11 -2.23 7.70 -1.46
C VAL A 11 -1.22 6.58 -1.70
N SER A 12 -1.26 5.96 -2.87
CA SER A 12 -0.27 4.99 -3.29
C SER A 12 1.13 5.60 -3.29
N LEU A 13 2.10 4.82 -2.85
CA LEU A 13 3.48 5.25 -2.76
C LEU A 13 4.10 5.24 -4.16
N HIS A 14 4.47 6.43 -4.64
CA HIS A 14 5.17 6.64 -5.90
C HIS A 14 6.39 7.52 -5.67
N LEU A 15 7.34 7.53 -6.62
CA LEU A 15 8.60 8.29 -6.53
C LEU A 15 8.43 9.74 -6.05
N GLY A 16 7.42 10.46 -6.55
CA GLY A 16 7.18 11.85 -6.20
C GLY A 16 6.71 12.07 -4.75
N ASN A 17 6.09 11.05 -4.13
CA ASN A 17 5.41 11.20 -2.85
C ASN A 17 6.21 10.60 -1.69
N VAL A 18 7.25 9.81 -1.95
CA VAL A 18 8.09 9.22 -0.88
C VAL A 18 8.78 10.31 -0.05
N MET A 19 9.09 11.47 -0.64
CA MET A 19 9.69 12.60 0.07
C MET A 19 8.79 13.19 1.16
N ASN A 20 7.49 12.89 1.13
CA ASN A 20 6.53 13.33 2.14
C ASN A 20 6.51 12.41 3.37
N LEU A 21 7.14 11.24 3.31
CA LEU A 21 7.26 10.34 4.45
C LEU A 21 8.33 10.84 5.44
N PRO A 22 8.19 10.52 6.73
CA PRO A 22 9.20 10.87 7.71
C PRO A 22 10.52 10.17 7.37
N LYS A 23 11.64 10.80 7.71
CA LYS A 23 12.97 10.22 7.52
C LYS A 23 13.13 9.03 8.47
N ILE A 24 13.07 7.83 7.91
CA ILE A 24 13.24 6.58 8.65
C ILE A 24 14.57 5.97 8.26
N SER A 25 15.37 5.58 9.25
CA SER A 25 16.62 4.86 9.03
C SER A 25 16.46 3.35 9.27
N LYS A 26 17.28 2.54 8.59
CA LYS A 26 17.37 1.10 8.86
C LYS A 26 17.71 0.81 10.32
N ALA A 27 18.53 1.65 10.94
CA ALA A 27 18.89 1.55 12.35
C ALA A 27 17.68 1.74 13.28
N THR A 28 16.78 2.69 12.97
CA THR A 28 15.56 2.94 13.74
C THR A 28 14.60 1.73 13.65
N ILE A 29 14.46 1.14 12.46
CA ILE A 29 13.64 -0.07 12.26
C ILE A 29 14.23 -1.25 13.05
N HIS A 30 15.55 -1.44 12.97
CA HIS A 30 16.25 -2.49 13.70
C HIS A 30 16.10 -2.31 15.22
N ALA A 31 16.25 -1.09 15.73
CA ALA A 31 16.07 -0.77 17.14
C ALA A 31 14.64 -1.07 17.61
N TYR A 32 13.62 -0.74 16.80
CA TYR A 32 12.24 -1.11 17.10
C TYR A 32 12.06 -2.64 17.15
N ALA A 33 12.61 -3.37 16.19
CA ALA A 33 12.50 -4.81 16.14
C ALA A 33 13.16 -5.49 17.35
N LEU A 34 14.36 -5.05 17.73
CA LEU A 34 15.06 -5.52 18.93
C LEU A 34 14.32 -5.19 20.22
N TYR A 35 13.86 -3.94 20.37
CA TYR A 35 13.09 -3.53 21.56
C TYR A 35 11.89 -4.46 21.77
N ARG A 36 11.21 -4.86 20.70
CA ARG A 36 10.05 -5.75 20.78
C ARG A 36 10.43 -7.18 21.13
N GLN A 37 11.45 -7.75 20.50
CA GLN A 37 11.94 -9.09 20.86
C GLN A 37 12.29 -9.19 22.35
N VAL A 38 12.99 -8.18 22.89
CA VAL A 38 13.33 -8.12 24.32
C VAL A 38 12.06 -8.02 25.17
N ASN A 39 11.10 -7.19 24.77
CA ASN A 39 9.84 -7.03 25.48
C ASN A 39 8.99 -8.31 25.49
N ASP A 40 9.06 -9.10 24.43
CA ASP A 40 8.39 -10.40 24.29
C ASP A 40 9.17 -11.53 24.99
N ARG A 41 10.27 -11.19 25.69
CA ARG A 41 11.18 -12.11 26.39
C ARG A 41 11.79 -13.19 25.49
N GLU A 42 11.83 -12.93 24.20
CA GLU A 42 12.56 -13.77 23.25
C GLU A 42 14.06 -13.47 23.36
N ALA A 43 14.89 -14.46 23.04
CA ALA A 43 16.32 -14.22 22.97
C ALA A 43 16.60 -13.14 21.91
N ALA A 44 17.27 -12.06 22.31
CA ALA A 44 17.69 -10.96 21.43
C ALA A 44 18.86 -11.36 20.50
N GLY A 45 18.92 -12.63 20.09
CA GLY A 45 19.85 -13.13 19.10
C GLY A 45 19.46 -12.67 17.69
N ASP A 46 19.98 -13.36 16.67
CA ASP A 46 19.75 -13.04 15.25
C ASP A 46 18.27 -12.69 14.97
N ASN A 47 18.03 -11.42 14.61
CA ASN A 47 16.69 -10.95 14.29
C ASN A 47 16.29 -11.52 12.92
N ALA A 48 15.77 -12.75 12.94
CA ALA A 48 15.41 -13.50 11.74
C ALA A 48 14.37 -12.74 10.89
N ALA A 49 13.52 -11.92 11.52
CA ALA A 49 12.58 -11.06 10.82
C ALA A 49 13.29 -9.95 10.04
N MET A 50 14.35 -9.35 10.59
CA MET A 50 15.18 -8.36 9.89
C MET A 50 15.91 -8.95 8.70
N ILE A 51 16.53 -10.12 8.87
CA ILE A 51 17.28 -10.80 7.80
C ILE A 51 16.34 -11.19 6.65
N ARG A 52 15.21 -11.83 6.96
CA ARG A 52 14.23 -12.27 5.96
C ARG A 52 13.49 -11.10 5.34
N GLY A 53 13.09 -10.12 6.15
CA GLY A 53 12.40 -8.92 5.69
C GLY A 53 13.23 -8.13 4.68
N SER A 54 14.54 -7.97 4.93
CA SER A 54 15.46 -7.28 4.01
C SER A 54 15.53 -7.95 2.63
N LYS A 55 15.48 -9.28 2.56
CA LYS A 55 15.45 -10.02 1.28
C LYS A 55 14.13 -9.85 0.52
N MET A 56 13.04 -9.58 1.24
CA MET A 56 11.68 -9.46 0.68
C MET A 56 11.37 -8.05 0.15
N VAL A 57 12.15 -7.03 0.52
CA VAL A 57 11.89 -5.62 0.17
C VAL A 57 11.70 -5.42 -1.33
N GLU A 58 12.57 -6.00 -2.16
CA GLU A 58 12.59 -5.69 -3.60
C GLU A 58 11.52 -6.40 -4.42
N ASN A 59 11.16 -7.63 -4.06
CA ASN A 59 10.35 -8.50 -4.93
C ASN A 59 8.99 -8.87 -4.36
N ASN A 60 8.82 -8.77 -3.03
CA ASN A 60 7.64 -9.27 -2.35
C ASN A 60 6.71 -8.16 -1.87
N VAL A 61 7.14 -6.89 -1.88
CA VAL A 61 6.23 -5.77 -1.59
C VAL A 61 5.51 -5.39 -2.87
N LEU A 62 4.21 -5.70 -2.92
CA LEU A 62 3.39 -5.54 -4.13
C LEU A 62 2.76 -4.16 -4.24
N ALA A 63 2.34 -3.61 -3.10
CA ALA A 63 1.74 -2.29 -3.02
C ALA A 63 2.04 -1.69 -1.66
N LEU A 64 2.26 -0.38 -1.63
CA LEU A 64 2.42 0.37 -0.41
C LEU A 64 1.70 1.70 -0.59
N SER A 65 0.93 2.12 0.40
CA SER A 65 0.16 3.36 0.39
C SER A 65 0.29 4.00 1.76
N PHE A 66 0.22 5.33 1.81
CA PHE A 66 0.32 6.04 3.07
C PHE A 66 -0.75 7.11 3.18
N ALA A 67 -1.02 7.50 4.41
CA ALA A 67 -1.91 8.57 4.77
C ALA A 67 -1.31 9.32 5.96
N MET A 68 -1.54 10.63 6.03
CA MET A 68 -1.03 11.47 7.12
C MET A 68 -2.21 12.09 7.86
N GLU A 69 -2.23 11.97 9.18
CA GLU A 69 -3.23 12.62 10.03
C GLU A 69 -2.64 12.96 11.40
N ARG A 70 -2.86 14.19 11.90
CA ARG A 70 -2.49 14.62 13.27
C ARG A 70 -1.06 14.22 13.68
N GLN A 71 -0.08 14.43 12.80
CA GLN A 71 1.35 14.09 12.99
C GLN A 71 1.68 12.59 13.06
N LEU A 72 0.73 11.73 12.68
CA LEU A 72 0.94 10.31 12.48
C LEU A 72 0.89 9.99 10.99
N PHE A 73 1.76 9.07 10.60
CA PHE A 73 1.79 8.50 9.26
C PHE A 73 1.30 7.07 9.34
N PHE A 74 0.21 6.81 8.65
CA PHE A 74 -0.38 5.49 8.50
C PHE A 74 0.12 4.92 7.18
N LEU A 75 0.86 3.83 7.26
CA LEU A 75 1.37 3.10 6.12
C LEU A 75 0.59 1.79 6.03
N THR A 76 0.02 1.51 4.87
CA THR A 76 -0.67 0.24 4.58
C THR A 76 -0.06 -0.37 3.34
N GLY A 77 0.10 -1.68 3.30
CA GLY A 77 0.74 -2.34 2.17
C GLY A 77 0.36 -3.80 2.02
N ILE A 78 0.58 -4.31 0.82
CA ILE A 78 0.35 -5.70 0.46
C ILE A 78 1.71 -6.35 0.23
N VAL A 79 2.01 -7.37 1.03
CA VAL A 79 3.28 -8.11 0.95
C VAL A 79 2.99 -9.57 0.61
N ALA A 80 3.57 -10.06 -0.48
CA ALA A 80 3.51 -11.45 -0.87
C ALA A 80 4.36 -12.33 0.05
N ALA A 81 3.87 -13.52 0.39
CA ALA A 81 4.65 -14.53 1.07
C ALA A 81 5.84 -14.95 0.19
N GLU A 82 6.95 -15.29 0.84
CA GLU A 82 8.20 -15.66 0.17
C GLU A 82 8.09 -16.93 -0.69
N MET A 83 7.33 -17.92 -0.23
CA MET A 83 7.22 -19.24 -0.86
C MET A 83 5.81 -19.62 -1.31
N LYS A 84 4.80 -18.85 -0.92
CA LYS A 84 3.38 -19.16 -1.16
C LYS A 84 2.75 -18.07 -2.01
N GLN A 85 1.74 -18.42 -2.80
CA GLN A 85 0.91 -17.44 -3.51
C GLN A 85 -0.13 -16.78 -2.59
N THR A 86 0.29 -16.38 -1.40
CA THR A 86 -0.56 -15.71 -0.40
C THR A 86 -0.01 -14.32 -0.18
N THR A 87 -0.90 -13.33 -0.14
CA THR A 87 -0.56 -11.96 0.20
C THR A 87 -1.05 -11.65 1.60
N TYR A 88 -0.33 -10.79 2.31
CA TYR A 88 -0.69 -10.32 3.64
C TYR A 88 -0.83 -8.81 3.62
N ASN A 89 -1.90 -8.30 4.21
CA ASN A 89 -2.01 -6.88 4.47
C ASN A 89 -1.20 -6.53 5.72
N VAL A 90 -0.45 -5.45 5.61
CA VAL A 90 0.41 -4.89 6.64
C VAL A 90 -0.05 -3.47 6.91
N MET A 91 -0.16 -3.10 8.18
CA MET A 91 -0.41 -1.72 8.58
C MET A 91 0.65 -1.30 9.60
N ILE A 92 1.21 -0.12 9.41
CA ILE A 92 2.26 0.45 10.25
C ILE A 92 1.89 1.89 10.56
N VAL A 93 2.08 2.30 11.81
CA VAL A 93 1.88 3.68 12.26
C VAL A 93 3.23 4.24 12.68
N LEU A 94 3.59 5.37 12.10
CA LEU A 94 4.82 6.09 12.36
C LEU A 94 4.50 7.45 12.98
N SER A 95 5.38 7.95 13.84
CA SER A 95 5.40 9.36 14.22
C SER A 95 6.02 10.22 13.12
N GLU A 96 5.79 11.52 13.19
CA GLU A 96 6.50 12.53 12.39
C GLU A 96 8.03 12.43 12.46
N THR A 97 8.56 11.96 13.59
CA THR A 97 10.00 11.71 13.77
C THR A 97 10.50 10.40 13.15
N GLY A 98 9.62 9.61 12.52
CA GLY A 98 9.97 8.33 11.90
C GLY A 98 10.07 7.16 12.88
N HIS A 99 9.57 7.29 14.12
CA HIS A 99 9.51 6.18 15.06
C HIS A 99 8.26 5.33 14.83
N MET A 100 8.44 4.01 14.76
CA MET A 100 7.32 3.07 14.73
C MET A 100 6.56 3.11 16.06
N ARG A 101 5.28 3.44 16.00
CA ARG A 101 4.36 3.41 17.13
C ARG A 101 3.68 2.06 17.23
N ASN A 102 3.06 1.64 16.14
CA ASN A 102 2.28 0.42 16.05
C ASN A 102 2.51 -0.26 14.71
N SER A 103 2.29 -1.57 14.68
CA SER A 103 2.37 -2.35 13.46
C SER A 103 1.54 -3.62 13.61
N CYS A 104 0.85 -4.02 12.55
CA CYS A 104 0.14 -5.28 12.48
C CYS A 104 0.30 -5.90 11.09
N CYS A 105 0.18 -7.22 11.03
CA CYS A 105 0.17 -7.97 9.79
C CYS A 105 -0.77 -9.18 9.92
N GLU A 106 -1.46 -9.53 8.84
CA GLU A 106 -2.41 -10.65 8.83
C GLU A 106 -1.76 -12.02 9.00
N CYS A 107 -0.45 -12.14 8.79
CA CYS A 107 0.24 -13.40 8.95
C CYS A 107 0.21 -13.88 10.43
N PRO A 108 0.30 -15.19 10.71
CA PRO A 108 0.22 -15.72 12.08
C PRO A 108 1.23 -15.10 13.06
N ALA A 109 2.46 -14.81 12.58
CA ALA A 109 3.50 -14.14 13.37
C ALA A 109 3.32 -12.62 13.47
N GLY A 110 2.37 -12.06 12.74
CA GLY A 110 2.08 -10.64 12.60
C GLY A 110 0.86 -10.17 13.40
N GLN A 111 0.17 -11.08 14.07
CA GLN A 111 -1.07 -10.78 14.79
C GLN A 111 -0.74 -10.04 16.09
N GLY A 112 -1.03 -8.74 16.12
CA GLY A 112 -0.85 -7.91 17.30
C GLY A 112 -0.66 -6.44 16.97
N PRO A 113 -0.71 -5.54 17.96
CA PRO A 113 -0.58 -4.10 17.76
C PRO A 113 0.87 -3.62 17.56
N ASN A 114 1.88 -4.48 17.79
CA ASN A 114 3.30 -4.16 17.71
C ASN A 114 4.12 -5.24 17.00
N SER A 115 3.58 -5.83 15.93
CA SER A 115 4.17 -6.99 15.27
C SER A 115 5.46 -6.66 14.51
N THR A 116 6.48 -7.48 14.63
CA THR A 116 7.78 -7.29 13.94
C THR A 116 8.07 -8.39 12.93
N CYS A 117 7.02 -8.99 12.36
CA CYS A 117 7.19 -10.08 11.40
C CYS A 117 7.95 -9.64 10.14
N LYS A 118 8.50 -10.62 9.39
CA LYS A 118 9.27 -10.35 8.16
C LYS A 118 8.53 -9.49 7.13
N HIS A 119 7.20 -9.57 7.07
CA HIS A 119 6.39 -8.76 6.15
C HIS A 119 6.31 -7.30 6.58
N VAL A 120 6.17 -7.03 7.89
CA VAL A 120 6.20 -5.66 8.45
C VAL A 120 7.55 -5.02 8.17
N VAL A 121 8.62 -5.77 8.45
CA VAL A 121 9.99 -5.31 8.20
C VAL A 121 10.21 -5.03 6.70
N ALA A 122 9.77 -5.92 5.82
CA ALA A 122 9.87 -5.72 4.38
C ALA A 122 9.14 -4.45 3.93
N ALA A 123 7.89 -4.24 4.39
CA ALA A 123 7.09 -3.07 4.02
C ALA A 123 7.75 -1.76 4.47
N ILE A 124 8.27 -1.68 5.70
CA ILE A 124 8.88 -0.44 6.21
C ILE A 124 10.26 -0.17 5.61
N LEU A 125 11.03 -1.22 5.28
CA LEU A 125 12.36 -1.09 4.68
C LEU A 125 12.32 -0.56 3.24
N VAL A 126 11.18 -0.59 2.56
CA VAL A 126 11.02 0.05 1.24
C VAL A 126 11.39 1.54 1.31
N VAL A 127 11.01 2.24 2.38
CA VAL A 127 11.23 3.68 2.54
C VAL A 127 12.74 4.06 2.56
N PRO A 128 13.57 3.54 3.49
CA PRO A 128 15.00 3.83 3.48
C PRO A 128 15.72 3.27 2.26
N THR A 129 15.33 2.08 1.77
CA THR A 129 15.95 1.49 0.57
C THR A 129 15.70 2.35 -0.65
N TYR A 130 14.52 2.97 -0.75
CA TYR A 130 14.23 3.95 -1.78
C TYR A 130 15.08 5.21 -1.64
N ILE A 131 15.19 5.78 -0.43
CA ILE A 131 16.00 6.99 -0.20
C ILE A 131 17.47 6.75 -0.61
N GLU A 132 17.99 5.54 -0.38
CA GLU A 132 19.36 5.16 -0.75
C GLU A 132 19.54 4.90 -2.26
N THR A 133 18.59 4.22 -2.91
CA THR A 133 18.74 3.74 -4.30
C THR A 133 18.07 4.62 -5.36
N GLY A 134 17.13 5.47 -4.96
CA GLY A 134 16.27 6.26 -5.86
C GLY A 134 15.29 5.42 -6.69
N GLN A 135 15.18 4.11 -6.45
CA GLN A 135 14.34 3.20 -7.24
C GLN A 135 13.25 2.57 -6.38
N LEU A 136 12.00 2.73 -6.79
CA LEU A 136 10.85 2.11 -6.14
C LEU A 136 10.36 0.94 -7.00
N LYS A 137 10.77 -0.29 -6.66
CA LYS A 137 10.37 -1.52 -7.38
C LYS A 137 9.03 -2.06 -6.88
N ILE A 138 8.00 -1.22 -6.86
CA ILE A 138 6.63 -1.67 -6.60
C ILE A 138 6.02 -2.03 -7.96
N LYS A 139 5.45 -3.23 -8.09
CA LYS A 139 4.80 -3.65 -9.34
C LYS A 139 3.59 -2.77 -9.59
N GLU A 140 3.48 -2.22 -10.80
CA GLU A 140 2.29 -1.46 -11.20
C GLU A 140 1.04 -2.33 -11.06
N SER A 141 -0.03 -1.76 -10.51
CA SER A 141 -1.30 -2.49 -10.41
C SER A 141 -1.95 -2.62 -11.79
N CYS A 142 -2.72 -3.69 -12.03
CA CYS A 142 -3.41 -3.90 -13.32
C CYS A 142 -4.45 -2.82 -13.70
N THR A 143 -4.72 -1.88 -12.79
CA THR A 143 -5.61 -0.73 -12.95
C THR A 143 -4.86 0.60 -13.02
N GLU A 144 -3.54 0.61 -12.81
CA GLU A 144 -2.70 1.82 -12.86
C GLU A 144 -2.50 2.31 -14.29
N SER A 145 -2.42 1.37 -15.24
CA SER A 145 -2.59 1.66 -16.65
C SER A 145 -4.09 1.68 -16.99
N LEU A 146 -4.53 2.76 -17.63
CA LEU A 146 -5.92 2.93 -18.04
C LEU A 146 -6.28 1.80 -19.01
N GLN A 147 -7.15 0.89 -18.57
CA GLN A 147 -7.54 -0.26 -19.37
C GLN A 147 -8.12 0.20 -20.71
N THR A 148 -7.45 -0.16 -21.81
CA THR A 148 -7.76 0.32 -23.17
C THR A 148 -8.99 -0.33 -23.79
N PHE A 149 -9.75 -1.14 -23.05
CA PHE A 149 -10.95 -1.84 -23.53
C PHE A 149 -12.02 -0.90 -24.13
N HIS A 150 -11.99 0.40 -23.80
CA HIS A 150 -12.93 1.40 -24.31
C HIS A 150 -12.32 2.39 -25.32
N LYS A 151 -11.17 2.10 -25.94
CA LYS A 151 -10.77 2.87 -27.14
C LYS A 151 -11.60 2.35 -28.31
N PRO A 152 -12.60 3.10 -28.84
CA PRO A 152 -13.24 2.73 -30.09
C PRO A 152 -12.13 2.63 -31.15
N LEU A 153 -12.01 1.46 -31.79
CA LEU A 153 -10.92 1.18 -32.73
C LEU A 153 -10.92 2.12 -33.94
N ASN A 154 -12.01 2.84 -34.18
CA ASN A 154 -12.17 3.71 -35.33
C ASN A 154 -12.55 5.11 -34.85
N ALA A 155 -11.70 6.10 -35.11
CA ALA A 155 -12.18 7.44 -35.35
C ALA A 155 -13.04 7.37 -36.63
N SER A 156 -14.32 7.02 -36.47
CA SER A 156 -15.29 7.03 -37.56
C SER A 156 -15.36 8.46 -38.10
N ARG A 157 -14.60 8.69 -39.17
CA ARG A 157 -14.77 9.83 -40.08
C ARG A 157 -16.25 9.92 -40.41
N GLY A 158 -16.85 11.01 -39.92
CA GLY A 158 -18.16 11.58 -40.25
C GLY A 158 -19.21 10.66 -40.83
N ASN A 159 -20.30 10.46 -40.08
CA ASN A 159 -21.63 10.71 -40.65
C ASN A 159 -22.53 11.29 -39.56
N LEU A 160 -22.79 12.59 -39.67
CA LEU A 160 -23.82 13.30 -38.93
C LEU A 160 -25.18 12.75 -39.38
N VAL A 161 -25.77 11.85 -38.61
CA VAL A 161 -27.17 11.46 -38.82
C VAL A 161 -28.05 12.59 -38.32
N ARG A 162 -28.64 13.35 -39.25
CA ARG A 162 -29.68 14.35 -38.99
C ARG A 162 -30.88 13.66 -38.34
N LEU A 163 -31.14 13.96 -37.07
CA LEU A 163 -32.41 13.66 -36.41
C LEU A 163 -33.49 14.56 -37.02
N GLN A 164 -34.34 14.00 -37.88
CA GLN A 164 -35.61 14.63 -38.26
C GLN A 164 -36.77 13.89 -37.56
N ASN A 165 -37.45 14.67 -36.71
CA ASN A 165 -38.85 14.57 -36.30
C ASN A 165 -39.31 13.33 -35.53
N ALA A 166 -39.13 13.38 -34.21
CA ALA A 166 -40.00 12.66 -33.27
C ALA A 166 -41.42 13.23 -33.38
N THR A 167 -42.32 12.53 -34.09
CA THR A 167 -43.75 12.82 -34.03
C THR A 167 -44.33 12.17 -32.78
N ALA A 168 -44.80 13.03 -31.87
CA ALA A 168 -45.53 12.65 -30.68
C ALA A 168 -46.84 11.93 -31.05
N THR A 169 -47.00 10.69 -30.63
CA THR A 169 -48.30 10.00 -30.67
C THR A 169 -48.99 10.18 -29.32
N LYS A 170 -50.10 10.91 -29.34
CA LYS A 170 -51.03 11.10 -28.21
C LYS A 170 -51.79 9.80 -27.95
N ARG A 171 -51.99 9.47 -26.66
CA ARG A 171 -53.08 8.58 -26.22
C ARG A 171 -54.42 9.29 -26.44
N ALA A 172 -55.40 8.56 -26.97
CA ALA A 172 -56.83 8.82 -26.81
C ALA A 172 -57.53 7.46 -26.64
N GLU A 173 -58.45 7.41 -25.68
CA GLU A 173 -59.13 6.24 -25.11
C GLU A 173 -60.37 5.80 -25.92
N ASP A 174 -60.86 4.61 -25.56
CA ASP A 174 -62.22 4.05 -25.67
C ASP A 174 -62.74 3.44 -26.99
N LEU A 175 -62.89 2.10 -26.97
CA LEU A 175 -64.20 1.41 -26.97
C LEU A 175 -64.08 -0.02 -26.42
#